data_AF-A0A819VWX1-F1
#
_entry.id   AF-A0A819VWX1-F1
#
_cell.length_a   1.000
_cell.length_b   1.000
_cell.length_c   1.000
_cell.angle_alpha   90.00
_cell.angle_beta   90.00
_cell.angle_gamma   90.00
#
_symmetry.space_group_name_H-M   'P 1'
#
loop_
_entity.id
_entity.type
_entity.pdbx_description
1 polymer ?
#
loop_
_entity_poly.entity_id
_entity_poly.type
_entity_poly.pdbx_seq_one_letter_code
_entity_poly.pdbx_strand_id
1 'polypeptide(L)'
;LNLSRAIGDHAYKKTASLPAEKQAITALPDIRTLTLEDQDDFMIIACDGIWNFMSSQDAVDFVRLRLEKKTLTQICEELFMHCLAPNTCGDGTGCDNMTAIIVKFNFNKPTSVLSSPKSINNKRPLSPDHTSTTDTIDNSNNKKMKILTENGTHETNSTEQTSS
;
A
#
# COMPACT_ATOMS: atom_id res chain seq x y z
N LEU A 1 10.77 5.65 -29.36
CA LEU A 1 9.77 6.43 -28.59
C LEU A 1 8.53 5.55 -28.52
N ASN A 2 8.12 5.13 -27.32
CA ASN A 2 7.03 4.15 -27.15
C ASN A 2 5.72 4.81 -26.68
N LEU A 3 5.60 6.13 -26.86
CA LEU A 3 4.45 6.93 -26.48
C LEU A 3 3.90 7.63 -27.73
N SER A 4 2.59 7.88 -27.77
CA SER A 4 1.94 8.69 -28.81
C SER A 4 1.67 10.13 -28.35
N ARG A 5 1.84 10.41 -27.05
CA ARG A 5 1.62 11.72 -26.45
C ARG A 5 2.77 12.07 -25.52
N ALA A 6 3.28 13.29 -25.65
CA ALA A 6 4.33 13.83 -24.80
C ALA A 6 4.41 15.35 -24.91
N ILE A 7 4.83 16.01 -23.84
CA ILE A 7 5.34 17.39 -23.89
C ILE A 7 6.81 17.31 -24.36
N GLY A 8 7.27 18.29 -25.15
CA GLY A 8 8.59 18.22 -25.79
C GLY A 8 8.54 17.54 -27.15
N ASP A 9 9.52 16.66 -27.46
CA ASP A 9 9.58 15.86 -28.69
C ASP A 9 9.33 16.65 -29.99
N HIS A 10 9.86 17.87 -30.05
CA HIS A 10 9.56 18.84 -31.12
C HIS A 10 9.87 18.34 -32.52
N ALA A 11 10.82 17.40 -32.67
CA ALA A 11 11.13 16.80 -33.97
C ALA A 11 9.92 16.09 -34.61
N TYR A 12 9.01 15.56 -33.80
CA TYR A 12 7.82 14.81 -34.24
C TYR A 12 6.58 15.69 -34.43
N LYS A 13 6.73 17.02 -34.29
CA LYS A 13 5.63 18.01 -34.26
C LYS A 13 5.76 19.06 -35.36
N LYS A 14 6.37 18.69 -36.49
CA LYS A 14 6.74 19.63 -37.58
C LYS A 14 5.97 19.43 -38.87
N THR A 15 4.90 18.61 -38.87
CA THR A 15 4.11 18.41 -40.08
C THR A 15 3.22 19.63 -40.32
N ALA A 16 3.63 20.48 -41.26
CA ALA A 16 2.99 21.78 -41.52
C ALA A 16 1.51 21.71 -41.91
N SER A 17 1.08 20.61 -42.52
CA SER A 17 -0.31 20.39 -42.94
C SER A 17 -1.23 19.90 -41.82
N LEU A 18 -0.70 19.56 -40.64
CA LEU A 18 -1.48 19.01 -39.53
C LEU A 18 -1.56 20.02 -38.37
N PRO A 19 -2.71 20.14 -37.70
CA PRO A 19 -2.80 20.90 -36.47
C PRO A 19 -1.97 20.23 -35.34
N ALA A 20 -1.73 20.96 -34.25
CA ALA A 20 -0.83 20.54 -33.16
C ALA A 20 -1.24 19.19 -32.54
N GLU A 21 -2.54 18.94 -32.44
CA GLU A 21 -3.12 17.74 -31.83
C GLU A 21 -3.09 16.50 -32.72
N LYS A 22 -2.86 16.67 -34.03
CA LYS A 22 -2.78 15.59 -35.02
C LYS A 22 -1.35 15.28 -35.46
N GLN A 23 -0.35 15.87 -34.81
CA GLN A 23 1.06 15.51 -35.02
C GLN A 23 1.30 14.04 -34.62
N ALA A 24 2.38 13.44 -35.14
CA ALA A 24 2.73 12.04 -34.83
C ALA A 24 2.85 11.80 -33.31
N ILE A 25 3.35 12.81 -32.58
CA ILE A 25 3.31 12.91 -31.12
C ILE A 25 2.55 14.16 -30.74
N THR A 26 1.45 14.01 -30.01
CA THR A 26 0.62 15.14 -29.57
C THR A 26 0.89 15.55 -28.12
N ALA A 27 0.78 16.84 -27.81
CA ALA A 27 0.82 17.34 -26.43
C ALA A 27 -0.60 17.49 -25.82
N LEU A 28 -1.65 17.15 -26.57
CA LEU A 28 -3.03 17.22 -26.10
C LEU A 28 -3.28 16.14 -25.03
N PRO A 29 -3.66 16.49 -23.79
CA PRO A 29 -3.97 15.49 -22.76
C PRO A 29 -5.32 14.81 -23.01
N ASP A 30 -5.55 13.65 -22.38
CA ASP A 30 -6.90 13.16 -22.11
C ASP A 30 -7.36 13.73 -20.76
N ILE A 31 -8.58 14.25 -20.69
CA ILE A 31 -9.11 14.91 -19.50
C ILE A 31 -10.40 14.22 -19.09
N ARG A 32 -10.43 13.73 -17.85
CA ARG A 32 -11.61 13.15 -17.23
C ARG A 32 -11.87 13.87 -15.90
N THR A 33 -13.13 14.12 -15.62
CA THR A 33 -13.58 14.68 -14.35
C THR A 33 -14.41 13.62 -13.64
N LEU A 34 -14.04 13.32 -12.41
CA LEU A 34 -14.72 12.36 -11.55
C LEU A 34 -15.10 13.09 -10.26
N THR A 35 -16.33 12.85 -9.78
CA THR A 35 -16.76 13.33 -8.47
C THR A 35 -16.34 12.29 -7.44
N LEU A 36 -15.63 12.72 -6.39
CA LEU A 36 -15.27 11.85 -5.28
C LEU A 36 -16.48 11.58 -4.40
N GLU A 37 -16.67 10.32 -4.02
CA GLU A 37 -17.76 9.85 -3.16
C GLU A 37 -17.19 9.28 -1.85
N ASP A 38 -18.00 9.17 -0.80
CA ASP A 38 -17.56 8.78 0.56
C ASP A 38 -16.87 7.40 0.64
N GLN A 39 -17.08 6.54 -0.37
CA GLN A 39 -16.42 5.23 -0.50
C GLN A 39 -15.05 5.27 -1.19
N ASP A 40 -14.63 6.40 -1.75
CA ASP A 40 -13.34 6.52 -2.42
C ASP A 40 -12.23 6.64 -1.37
N ASP A 41 -11.45 5.58 -1.19
CA ASP A 41 -10.44 5.54 -0.12
C ASP A 41 -9.17 6.35 -0.47
N PHE A 42 -8.67 6.18 -1.70
CA PHE A 42 -7.39 6.73 -2.16
C PHE A 42 -7.26 6.69 -3.70
N MET A 43 -6.25 7.38 -4.20
CA MET A 43 -5.81 7.33 -5.61
C MET A 43 -4.31 7.03 -5.70
N ILE A 44 -3.91 6.24 -6.69
CA ILE A 44 -2.51 5.97 -7.04
C ILE A 44 -2.20 6.65 -8.37
N ILE A 45 -1.14 7.45 -8.40
CA ILE A 45 -0.54 7.99 -9.63
C ILE A 45 0.87 7.43 -9.71
N ALA A 46 1.23 6.76 -10.80
CA ALA A 46 2.57 6.20 -10.98
C ALA A 46 3.00 6.18 -12.46
N CYS A 47 4.31 6.04 -12.70
CA CYS A 47 4.87 5.81 -14.03
C CYS A 47 4.72 4.34 -14.48
N ASP A 48 5.04 4.07 -15.75
CA ASP A 48 5.05 2.74 -16.35
C ASP A 48 6.01 1.76 -15.64
N GLY A 49 7.08 2.24 -15.00
CA GLY A 49 7.93 1.39 -14.15
C GLY A 49 7.16 0.61 -13.07
N ILE A 50 6.04 1.14 -12.57
CA ILE A 50 5.14 0.43 -11.64
C ILE A 50 4.13 -0.43 -12.42
N TRP A 51 3.48 0.16 -13.42
CA TRP A 51 2.38 -0.49 -14.16
C TRP A 51 2.81 -1.61 -15.10
N ASN A 52 4.10 -1.67 -15.46
CA ASN A 52 4.69 -2.79 -16.19
C ASN A 52 4.88 -4.01 -15.28
N PHE A 53 4.96 -3.82 -13.96
CA PHE A 53 5.12 -4.91 -12.97
C PHE A 53 3.78 -5.31 -12.33
N MET A 54 2.91 -4.34 -12.00
CA MET A 54 1.63 -4.59 -11.32
C MET A 54 0.44 -4.21 -12.20
N SER A 55 -0.63 -5.03 -12.15
CA SER A 55 -1.93 -4.59 -12.64
C SER A 55 -2.50 -3.47 -11.75
N SER A 56 -3.45 -2.69 -12.27
CA SER A 56 -4.11 -1.65 -11.47
C SER A 56 -4.78 -2.21 -10.21
N GLN A 57 -5.38 -3.41 -10.30
CA GLN A 57 -6.06 -4.03 -9.17
C GLN A 57 -5.05 -4.54 -8.13
N ASP A 58 -3.95 -5.16 -8.56
CA ASP A 58 -2.91 -5.63 -7.64
C ASP A 58 -2.32 -4.47 -6.83
N ALA A 59 -2.08 -3.33 -7.48
CA ALA A 59 -1.59 -2.13 -6.80
C ALA A 59 -2.60 -1.57 -5.79
N VAL A 60 -3.89 -1.56 -6.15
CA VAL A 60 -4.97 -1.16 -5.23
C VAL A 60 -5.04 -2.07 -4.02
N ASP A 61 -5.03 -3.39 -4.21
CA ASP A 61 -5.10 -4.35 -3.11
C ASP A 61 -3.84 -4.30 -2.23
N PHE A 62 -2.67 -4.11 -2.84
CA PHE A 62 -1.41 -3.91 -2.14
C PHE A 62 -1.47 -2.70 -1.20
N VAL A 63 -1.94 -1.55 -1.68
CA VAL A 63 -2.06 -0.32 -0.89
C VAL A 63 -3.15 -0.47 0.17
N ARG A 64 -4.34 -0.96 -0.20
CA ARG A 64 -5.49 -1.10 0.70
C ARG A 64 -5.17 -1.96 1.92
N LEU A 65 -4.48 -3.09 1.74
CA LEU A 65 -4.09 -3.99 2.85
C LEU A 65 -3.17 -3.32 3.89
N ARG A 66 -2.46 -2.24 3.50
CA ARG A 66 -1.45 -1.57 4.32
C ARG A 66 -1.93 -0.25 4.93
N LEU A 67 -2.99 0.36 4.38
CA LEU A 67 -3.47 1.69 4.80
C LEU A 67 -3.85 1.80 6.28
N GLU A 68 -4.29 0.71 6.91
CA GLU A 68 -4.65 0.70 8.34
C GLU A 68 -3.42 0.58 9.26
N LYS A 69 -2.29 0.11 8.73
CA LYS A 69 -1.14 -0.34 9.53
C LYS A 69 0.11 0.50 9.31
N LYS A 70 0.18 1.27 8.21
CA LYS A 70 1.40 1.94 7.75
C LYS A 70 1.11 3.35 7.27
N THR A 71 2.12 4.20 7.34
CA THR A 71 2.09 5.54 6.74
C THR A 71 2.19 5.44 5.21
N LEU A 72 1.70 6.45 4.49
CA LEU A 72 1.78 6.46 3.02
C LEU A 72 3.23 6.38 2.52
N THR A 73 4.17 7.00 3.21
CA THR A 73 5.61 6.89 2.90
C THR A 73 6.09 5.44 2.93
N GLN A 74 5.80 4.72 4.01
CA GLN A 74 6.17 3.30 4.14
C GLN A 74 5.50 2.43 3.08
N ILE A 75 4.25 2.74 2.71
CA ILE A 75 3.55 2.01 1.65
C ILE A 75 4.22 2.24 0.30
N CYS A 76 4.63 3.48 -0.01
CA CYS A 76 5.38 3.78 -1.24
C CYS A 76 6.75 3.07 -1.26
N GLU A 77 7.49 3.07 -0.16
CA GLU A 77 8.78 2.36 -0.05
C GLU A 77 8.60 0.86 -0.32
N GLU A 78 7.59 0.23 0.29
CA GLU A 78 7.29 -1.18 0.05
C GLU A 78 6.81 -1.46 -1.37
N LEU A 79 6.06 -0.53 -1.98
CA LEU A 79 5.63 -0.64 -3.37
C LEU A 79 6.85 -0.67 -4.31
N PHE A 80 7.83 0.22 -4.11
CA PHE A 80 9.07 0.23 -4.90
C PHE A 80 9.90 -1.02 -4.68
N MET A 81 10.07 -1.46 -3.43
CA MET A 81 10.79 -2.70 -3.12
C MET A 81 10.12 -3.93 -3.74
N HIS A 82 8.79 -3.93 -3.83
CA HIS A 82 8.05 -5.03 -4.44
C HIS A 82 8.22 -5.08 -5.96
N CYS A 83 8.32 -3.93 -6.62
CA CYS A 83 8.48 -3.84 -8.07
C CYS A 83 9.95 -3.96 -8.53
N LEU A 84 10.92 -3.79 -7.62
CA LEU A 84 12.34 -3.80 -7.96
C LEU A 84 12.81 -5.19 -8.39
N ALA A 85 13.49 -5.26 -9.54
CA ALA A 85 14.08 -6.50 -10.02
C ALA A 85 15.21 -6.97 -9.08
N PRO A 86 15.35 -8.29 -8.84
CA PRO A 86 16.46 -8.81 -8.03
C PRO A 86 17.82 -8.64 -8.72
N ASN A 87 17.83 -8.55 -10.06
CA ASN A 87 18.99 -8.28 -10.91
C ASN A 87 18.52 -7.87 -12.31
N THR A 88 19.47 -7.48 -13.17
CA THR A 88 19.20 -6.99 -14.53
C THR A 88 19.22 -8.08 -15.61
N CYS A 89 19.24 -9.36 -15.25
CA CYS A 89 19.32 -10.47 -16.21
C CYS A 89 17.96 -10.90 -16.79
N GLY A 90 16.86 -10.34 -16.28
CA GLY A 90 15.50 -10.66 -16.70
C GLY A 90 15.06 -9.97 -18.00
N ASP A 91 13.75 -9.90 -18.21
CA ASP A 91 13.10 -9.25 -19.35
C ASP A 91 13.08 -7.71 -19.26
N GLY A 92 13.72 -7.15 -18.24
CA GLY A 92 13.77 -5.71 -17.95
C GLY A 92 12.66 -5.23 -17.00
N THR A 93 11.70 -6.09 -16.62
CA THR A 93 10.67 -5.72 -15.63
C THR A 93 11.34 -5.38 -14.30
N GLY A 94 10.95 -4.25 -13.70
CA GLY A 94 11.51 -3.78 -12.42
C GLY A 94 12.90 -3.14 -12.52
N CYS A 95 13.41 -2.88 -13.72
CA CYS A 95 14.70 -2.22 -13.97
C CYS A 95 14.58 -0.74 -14.34
N ASP A 96 13.37 -0.20 -14.44
CA ASP A 96 13.12 1.20 -14.86
C ASP A 96 13.15 2.18 -13.66
N ASN A 97 13.15 3.47 -13.96
CA ASN A 97 12.82 4.49 -12.98
C ASN A 97 11.39 4.27 -12.47
N MET A 98 11.22 4.38 -11.16
CA MET A 98 9.94 4.22 -10.49
C MET A 98 9.56 5.50 -9.77
N THR A 99 8.33 5.95 -9.97
CA THR A 99 7.73 7.07 -9.26
C THR A 99 6.28 6.73 -8.98
N ALA A 100 5.86 6.93 -7.74
CA ALA A 100 4.48 6.75 -7.30
C ALA A 100 4.08 7.83 -6.30
N ILE A 101 2.83 8.26 -6.38
CA ILE A 101 2.17 9.17 -5.46
C ILE A 101 0.88 8.47 -5.02
N ILE A 102 0.70 8.34 -3.71
CA ILE A 102 -0.54 7.84 -3.11
C ILE A 102 -1.23 9.02 -2.43
N VAL A 103 -2.47 9.30 -2.85
CA VAL A 103 -3.33 10.34 -2.26
C VAL A 103 -4.43 9.65 -1.48
N LYS A 104 -4.41 9.77 -0.15
CA LYS A 104 -5.51 9.30 0.70
C LYS A 104 -6.58 10.38 0.82
N PHE A 105 -7.83 10.04 0.55
CA PHE A 105 -8.94 10.97 0.69
C PHE A 105 -9.41 10.99 2.14
N ASN A 106 -9.67 12.20 2.66
CA ASN A 106 -10.22 12.41 3.99
C ASN A 106 -11.57 13.12 3.84
N PHE A 107 -12.64 12.35 3.73
CA PHE A 107 -13.97 12.91 3.91
C PHE A 107 -14.16 13.22 5.39
N ASN A 108 -14.44 14.49 5.69
CA ASN A 108 -14.87 14.89 7.03
C ASN A 108 -16.20 14.20 7.32
N LYS A 109 -16.16 12.98 7.84
CA LYS A 109 -17.36 12.32 8.36
C LYS A 109 -17.80 13.17 9.55
N PRO A 110 -19.00 13.77 9.53
CA PRO A 110 -19.49 14.50 10.69
C PRO A 110 -19.43 13.53 11.87
N THR A 111 -18.59 13.89 12.85
CA THR A 111 -18.34 13.06 14.01
C THR A 111 -19.68 12.78 14.65
N SER A 112 -20.20 11.56 14.53
CA SER A 112 -21.33 11.16 15.35
C SER A 112 -20.79 11.15 16.78
N VAL A 113 -21.09 12.23 17.49
CA VAL A 113 -20.91 12.35 18.93
C VAL A 113 -21.87 11.35 19.57
N LEU A 114 -21.55 10.06 19.49
CA LEU A 114 -22.15 9.07 20.35
C LEU A 114 -21.49 9.24 21.72
N SER A 115 -22.01 10.21 22.48
CA SER A 115 -21.75 10.32 23.91
C SER A 115 -22.14 9.00 24.56
N SER A 116 -21.15 8.16 24.82
CA SER A 116 -21.31 7.02 25.71
C SER A 116 -21.72 7.58 27.08
N PRO A 117 -22.86 7.16 27.67
CA PRO A 117 -23.23 7.60 29.00
C PRO A 117 -22.18 7.07 29.98
N LYS A 118 -21.40 7.99 30.56
CA LYS A 118 -20.51 7.67 31.69
C LYS A 118 -21.37 7.14 32.83
N SER A 119 -21.15 5.89 33.21
CA SER A 119 -21.69 5.29 34.43
C SER A 119 -21.24 6.09 35.65
N ILE A 120 -22.21 6.65 36.38
CA ILE A 120 -21.97 7.33 37.66
C ILE A 120 -21.69 6.24 38.71
N ASN A 121 -20.42 6.00 39.01
CA ASN A 121 -20.00 5.29 40.22
C ASN A 121 -19.65 6.31 41.31
N ASN A 122 -20.60 6.62 42.18
CA ASN A 122 -20.32 7.32 43.43
C ASN A 122 -20.05 6.29 44.54
N LYS A 123 -18.78 6.06 44.88
CA LYS A 123 -18.37 5.51 46.19
C LYS A 123 -17.68 6.63 46.99
N ARG A 124 -18.19 6.90 48.20
CA ARG A 124 -17.50 7.69 49.23
C ARG A 124 -17.32 6.77 50.46
N PRO A 125 -16.17 6.80 51.17
CA PRO A 125 -15.90 5.87 52.26
C PRO A 125 -16.40 6.41 53.61
N LEU A 126 -16.73 5.48 54.53
CA LEU A 126 -16.79 5.72 55.96
C LEU A 126 -16.08 4.57 56.69
N SER A 127 -15.05 4.89 57.46
CA SER A 127 -14.56 4.10 58.60
C SER A 127 -15.48 4.42 59.82
N PRO A 128 -15.57 3.61 60.92
CA PRO A 128 -14.42 3.04 61.63
C PRO A 128 -14.58 1.63 62.25
N ASP A 129 -13.41 1.11 62.65
CA ASP A 129 -13.09 0.36 63.87
C ASP A 129 -12.97 -1.18 63.93
N HIS A 130 -11.84 -1.55 64.57
CA HIS A 130 -11.47 -2.74 65.33
C HIS A 130 -11.23 -4.15 64.70
N THR A 131 -9.94 -4.55 64.85
CA THR A 131 -9.38 -5.85 65.30
C THR A 131 -9.21 -7.08 64.36
N SER A 132 -7.92 -7.46 64.26
CA SER A 132 -7.34 -8.82 64.37
C SER A 132 -7.22 -9.75 63.15
N THR A 133 -5.97 -10.24 62.97
CA THR A 133 -5.53 -11.57 62.46
C THR A 133 -5.83 -11.90 60.99
N THR A 134 -5.05 -12.58 60.16
CA THR A 134 -3.74 -13.28 60.17
C THR A 134 -3.43 -13.66 58.70
N ASP A 135 -2.16 -13.97 58.41
CA ASP A 135 -1.65 -14.92 57.40
C ASP A 135 -1.65 -14.58 55.89
N THR A 136 -0.42 -14.39 55.41
CA THR A 136 0.24 -15.02 54.24
C THR A 136 -0.60 -15.65 53.12
N ILE A 137 -0.26 -15.33 51.86
CA ILE A 137 0.37 -16.27 50.91
C ILE A 137 0.64 -15.58 49.55
N ASP A 138 1.86 -15.79 49.10
CA ASP A 138 2.50 -15.50 47.82
C ASP A 138 1.94 -16.40 46.70
N ASN A 139 1.74 -15.90 45.48
CA ASN A 139 2.21 -16.64 44.30
C ASN A 139 2.20 -15.84 43.00
N SER A 140 3.39 -15.79 42.43
CA SER A 140 3.68 -15.48 41.03
C SER A 140 3.09 -16.54 40.08
N ASN A 141 2.78 -16.18 38.84
CA ASN A 141 3.03 -17.07 37.69
C ASN A 141 3.06 -16.32 36.35
N ASN A 142 4.27 -16.21 35.81
CA ASN A 142 4.60 -15.93 34.42
C ASN A 142 4.24 -17.12 33.52
N LYS A 143 3.85 -16.89 32.26
CA LYS A 143 4.13 -17.85 31.17
C LYS A 143 4.39 -17.14 29.84
N LYS A 144 5.57 -17.47 29.30
CA LYS A 144 6.23 -17.05 28.06
C LYS A 144 5.91 -18.09 26.97
N MET A 145 5.53 -17.65 25.77
CA MET A 145 5.30 -18.52 24.60
C MET A 145 6.53 -18.52 23.68
N LYS A 146 6.86 -19.70 23.14
CA LYS A 146 8.09 -20.08 22.43
C LYS A 146 7.75 -20.30 20.95
N ILE A 147 8.48 -19.68 20.03
CA ILE A 147 8.36 -19.90 18.58
C ILE A 147 9.31 -21.04 18.19
N LEU A 148 8.81 -21.99 17.39
CA LEU A 148 9.57 -23.04 16.71
C LEU A 148 9.43 -22.83 15.20
N THR A 149 10.59 -22.78 14.53
CA THR A 149 10.81 -22.85 13.08
C THR A 149 10.90 -24.30 12.63
N GLU A 150 10.50 -24.62 11.40
CA GLU A 150 11.11 -25.71 10.63
C GLU A 150 10.93 -25.55 9.11
N ASN A 151 11.98 -25.97 8.40
CA ASN A 151 12.19 -25.96 6.95
C ASN A 151 11.49 -27.16 6.27
N GLY A 152 11.22 -27.04 4.97
CA GLY A 152 10.83 -28.16 4.11
C GLY A 152 11.44 -28.04 2.71
N THR A 153 12.36 -28.94 2.41
CA THR A 153 12.99 -29.23 1.10
C THR A 153 12.02 -29.91 0.13
N HIS A 154 12.16 -29.66 -1.18
CA HIS A 154 11.63 -30.55 -2.22
C HIS A 154 12.65 -30.76 -3.34
N GLU A 155 13.00 -32.02 -3.56
CA GLU A 155 13.71 -32.56 -4.72
C GLU A 155 12.79 -32.64 -5.94
N THR A 156 13.33 -32.45 -7.14
CA THR A 156 12.82 -33.10 -8.37
C THR A 156 13.97 -33.45 -9.31
N ASN A 157 14.09 -34.74 -9.62
CA ASN A 157 14.82 -35.27 -10.78
C ASN A 157 13.89 -35.27 -12.01
N SER A 158 14.41 -34.95 -13.19
CA SER A 158 14.01 -35.58 -14.47
C SER A 158 15.04 -35.32 -15.56
N THR A 159 15.41 -36.39 -16.25
CA THR A 159 16.30 -36.49 -17.40
C THR A 159 15.45 -36.66 -18.67
N GLU A 160 16.08 -36.54 -19.85
CA GLU A 160 15.57 -36.71 -21.25
C GLU A 160 15.06 -35.42 -21.92
N GLN A 161 15.32 -35.11 -23.20
CA GLN A 161 16.02 -35.76 -24.31
C GLN A 161 16.35 -34.73 -25.40
N THR A 162 17.13 -35.18 -26.38
CA THR A 162 17.80 -34.50 -27.50
C THR A 162 16.94 -34.01 -28.68
N SER A 163 17.57 -33.15 -29.51
CA SER A 163 17.37 -32.91 -30.96
C SER A 163 16.34 -31.86 -31.39
N SER A 164 16.83 -30.69 -31.83
CA SER A 164 17.08 -30.32 -33.24
C SER A 164 17.58 -28.88 -33.34
#